data_AF-A0A528CGL4-F1
#
_entry.id   AF-A0A528CGL4-F1
#
_cell.length_a   1.000
_cell.length_b   1.000
_cell.length_c   1.000
_cell.angle_alpha   90.00
_cell.angle_beta   90.00
_cell.angle_gamma   90.00
#
_symmetry.space_group_name_H-M   'P 1'
#
loop_
_entity.id
_entity.type
_entity.pdbx_description
1 polymer ?
#
loop_
_entity_poly.entity_id
_entity_poly.type
_entity_poly.pdbx_seq_one_letter_code
_entity_poly.pdbx_strand_id
1 'polypeptide(L)'
;MIVEDQESVAAMLMDPAAYGESGPVEAIETHISRVFLVGQRAYKIKRAVKLPYVNFSTAALRLAACEKEVELNSKTAPGLYLG
;
A
#
# COMPACT_ATOMS: atom_id res chain seq x y z
N MET A 1 17.49 -2.60 -1.55
CA MET A 1 17.75 -1.47 -2.47
C MET A 1 16.42 -0.97 -3.00
N ILE A 2 16.20 0.35 -3.01
CA ILE A 2 15.07 0.98 -3.70
C ILE A 2 15.34 0.87 -5.21
N VAL A 3 14.35 0.46 -5.99
CA VAL A 3 14.50 0.17 -7.43
C VAL A 3 13.69 1.10 -8.33
N GLU A 4 12.78 1.88 -7.76
CA GLU A 4 11.92 2.83 -8.48
C GLU A 4 11.55 3.95 -7.51
N ASP A 5 11.46 5.19 -8.02
CA ASP A 5 10.90 6.31 -7.28
C ASP A 5 9.36 6.24 -7.30
N GLN A 6 8.74 6.37 -6.13
CA GLN A 6 7.28 6.32 -5.95
C GLN A 6 6.73 7.63 -5.36
N GLU A 7 7.50 8.72 -5.33
CA GLU A 7 7.07 9.98 -4.72
C GLU A 7 5.85 10.61 -5.42
N SER A 8 5.71 10.49 -6.74
CA SER A 8 4.52 11.00 -7.44
C SER A 8 3.24 10.26 -7.04
N VAL A 9 3.33 8.93 -6.89
CA VAL A 9 2.22 8.08 -6.42
C VAL A 9 1.92 8.39 -4.95
N ALA A 10 2.95 8.58 -4.12
CA ALA A 10 2.77 8.94 -2.72
C ALA A 10 2.14 10.33 -2.57
N ALA A 11 2.55 11.32 -3.36
CA ALA A 11 1.95 12.65 -3.38
C ALA A 11 0.48 12.60 -3.78
N MET A 12 0.12 11.82 -4.80
CA MET A 12 -1.28 11.58 -5.17
C MET A 12 -2.07 10.95 -4.02
N LEU A 13 -1.50 9.96 -3.33
CA LEU A 13 -2.14 9.32 -2.18
C LEU A 13 -2.12 10.19 -0.91
N MET A 14 -1.33 11.25 -0.84
CA MET A 14 -1.39 12.22 0.25
C MET A 14 -2.49 13.27 0.05
N ASP A 15 -3.05 13.38 -1.15
CA ASP A 15 -4.15 14.31 -1.43
C ASP A 15 -5.48 13.74 -0.90
N PRO A 16 -6.15 14.41 0.07
CA PRO A 16 -7.47 13.99 0.53
C PRO A 16 -8.51 13.86 -0.61
N ALA A 17 -8.36 14.65 -1.69
CA ALA A 17 -9.26 14.60 -2.84
C ALA A 17 -9.15 13.31 -3.67
N ALA A 18 -8.08 12.52 -3.48
CA ALA A 18 -7.94 11.20 -4.09
C ALA A 18 -8.90 10.15 -3.49
N TYR A 19 -9.62 10.51 -2.42
CA TYR A 19 -10.46 9.60 -1.66
C TYR A 19 -11.93 10.04 -1.64
N GLY A 20 -12.84 9.09 -1.47
CA GLY A 20 -14.25 9.34 -1.20
C GLY A 20 -14.57 9.56 0.28
N GLU A 21 -13.55 9.81 1.10
CA GLU A 21 -13.63 9.97 2.56
C GLU A 21 -13.15 11.37 2.96
N SER A 22 -13.62 11.88 4.10
CA SER A 22 -13.21 13.19 4.61
C SER A 22 -12.16 13.05 5.71
N GLY A 23 -11.18 13.95 5.73
CA GLY A 23 -10.19 14.04 6.82
C GLY A 23 -8.76 14.24 6.31
N PRO A 24 -7.80 14.49 7.21
CA PRO A 24 -6.39 14.52 6.86
C PRO A 24 -5.93 13.12 6.44
N VAL A 25 -4.92 13.07 5.57
CA VAL A 25 -4.22 11.84 5.22
C VAL A 25 -2.98 11.72 6.09
N GLU A 26 -2.86 10.62 6.83
CA GLU A 26 -1.65 10.26 7.56
C GLU A 26 -0.89 9.16 6.82
N ALA A 27 0.42 9.35 6.60
CA ALA A 27 1.27 8.34 5.99
C ALA A 27 2.14 7.63 7.01
N ILE A 28 2.13 6.29 6.94
CA ILE A 28 3.00 5.40 7.71
C ILE A 28 3.90 4.65 6.72
N GLU A 29 5.21 4.79 6.88
CA GLU A 29 6.18 4.06 6.10
C GLU A 29 6.78 2.91 6.91
N THR A 30 6.83 1.73 6.28
CA THR A 30 7.48 0.54 6.81
C THR A 30 8.63 0.15 5.90
N HIS A 31 9.36 -0.91 6.25
CA HIS A 31 10.45 -1.41 5.42
C HIS A 31 10.03 -1.77 3.98
N ILE A 32 8.80 -2.26 3.78
CA ILE A 32 8.36 -2.81 2.48
C ILE A 32 7.01 -2.27 1.99
N SER A 33 6.38 -1.33 2.71
CA SER A 33 5.07 -0.77 2.37
C SER A 33 4.92 0.67 2.84
N ARG A 34 4.06 1.42 2.16
CA ARG A 34 3.53 2.72 2.61
C ARG A 34 2.02 2.57 2.81
N VAL A 35 1.52 3.10 3.92
CA VAL A 35 0.10 3.06 4.30
C VAL A 35 -0.40 4.48 4.46
N PHE A 36 -1.56 4.78 3.89
CA PHE A 36 -2.22 6.08 3.92
C PHE A 36 -3.55 5.91 4.65
N LEU A 37 -3.70 6.57 5.79
CA LEU A 37 -4.89 6.52 6.63
C LEU A 37 -5.75 7.76 6.34
N VAL A 38 -7.02 7.55 6.05
CA VAL A 38 -7.99 8.63 5.79
C VAL A 38 -9.37 8.20 6.28
N GLY A 39 -9.95 9.00 7.18
CA GLY A 39 -11.20 8.66 7.85
C GLY A 39 -11.12 7.27 8.50
N GLN A 40 -11.98 6.36 8.06
CA GLN A 40 -12.05 4.97 8.56
C GLN A 40 -11.34 3.95 7.66
N ARG A 41 -10.58 4.40 6.65
CA ARG A 41 -9.92 3.52 5.67
C ARG A 41 -8.41 3.63 5.71
N ALA A 42 -7.77 2.53 5.35
CA ALA A 42 -6.34 2.46 5.11
C ALA A 42 -6.09 1.99 3.66
N TYR A 43 -5.28 2.75 2.92
CA TYR A 43 -4.82 2.40 1.59
C TYR A 43 -3.34 2.03 1.65
N LYS A 44 -2.94 0.90 1.08
CA LYS A 44 -1.55 0.42 1.18
C LYS A 44 -0.97 0.14 -0.19
N ILE A 45 0.29 0.55 -0.37
CA ILE A 45 1.12 0.16 -1.52
C ILE A 45 2.38 -0.57 -1.05
N LYS A 46 2.87 -1.50 -1.86
CA LYS A 46 4.20 -2.10 -1.67
C LYS A 46 5.27 -1.13 -2.16
N ARG A 47 6.34 -0.99 -1.38
CA ARG A 47 7.50 -0.18 -1.77
C ARG A 47 8.23 -0.85 -2.92
N ALA A 48 8.76 -0.05 -3.84
CA ALA A 48 9.58 -0.50 -4.95
C ALA A 48 10.97 -0.89 -4.47
N VAL A 49 11.09 -2.08 -3.88
CA VAL A 49 12.33 -2.55 -3.27
C VAL A 49 12.69 -3.96 -3.73
N LYS A 50 14.00 -4.22 -3.82
CA LYS A 50 14.56 -5.57 -3.89
C LYS A 50 15.48 -5.77 -2.69
N LEU A 51 15.11 -6.68 -1.81
CA LEU A 51 15.80 -7.02 -0.57
C LEU A 51 16.14 -8.52 -0.56
N PRO A 52 17.05 -9.00 0.30
CA PRO A 52 17.40 -10.42 0.35
C PRO A 52 16.23 -11.38 0.61
N TYR A 53 15.14 -10.88 1.20
CA TYR A 53 13.96 -11.66 1.61
C TYR A 53 12.67 -11.30 0.87
N VAL A 54 12.69 -10.28 0.00
CA VAL A 54 11.49 -9.89 -0.76
C VAL A 54 11.87 -9.21 -2.08
N ASN A 55 11.11 -9.51 -3.12
CA ASN A 55 11.28 -8.91 -4.44
C ASN A 55 10.01 -8.19 -4.89
N PHE A 56 10.00 -6.87 -4.75
CA PHE A 56 8.95 -5.96 -5.20
C PHE A 56 9.46 -5.04 -6.32
N SER A 57 10.38 -5.56 -7.13
CA SER A 57 11.11 -4.75 -8.11
C SER A 57 10.30 -4.33 -9.33
N THR A 58 9.13 -4.92 -9.55
CA THR A 58 8.23 -4.57 -10.66
C THR A 58 6.81 -4.39 -10.15
N ALA A 59 6.00 -3.59 -10.84
CA ALA A 59 4.59 -3.42 -10.51
C ALA A 59 3.82 -4.75 -10.49
N ALA A 60 4.10 -5.67 -11.41
CA ALA A 60 3.47 -6.99 -11.45
C ALA A 60 3.78 -7.84 -10.20
N LEU A 61 5.04 -7.82 -9.72
CA LEU A 61 5.42 -8.51 -8.49
C LEU A 61 4.75 -7.88 -7.25
N ARG A 62 4.61 -6.56 -7.24
CA ARG A 62 3.89 -5.83 -6.18
C ARG A 62 2.40 -6.19 -6.16
N LEU A 63 1.76 -6.23 -7.33
CA LEU A 63 0.34 -6.60 -7.46
C LEU A 63 0.10 -8.03 -6.97
N ALA A 64 0.85 -9.01 -7.46
CA ALA A 64 0.73 -10.40 -7.04
C ALA A 64 0.90 -10.58 -5.51
N ALA A 65 1.81 -9.80 -4.90
CA ALA A 65 1.99 -9.80 -3.45
C ALA A 65 0.81 -9.17 -2.69
N CYS A 66 0.19 -8.11 -3.21
CA CYS A 66 -1.03 -7.53 -2.63
C CYS A 66 -2.20 -8.51 -2.74
N GLU A 67 -2.43 -9.10 -3.91
CA GLU A 67 -3.49 -10.09 -4.12
C GLU A 67 -3.35 -11.28 -3.17
N LYS A 68 -2.12 -11.78 -2.99
CA LYS A 68 -1.87 -12.89 -2.06
C LYS A 68 -2.12 -12.50 -0.61
N GLU A 69 -1.80 -11.27 -0.23
CA GLU A 69 -2.06 -10.76 1.11
C GLU A 69 -3.55 -10.66 1.40
N VAL A 70 -4.34 -10.17 0.44
CA VAL A 70 -5.82 -10.11 0.54
C VAL A 70 -6.40 -11.51 0.62
N GLU A 71 -5.97 -12.42 -0.26
CA GLU A 71 -6.45 -13.81 -0.31
C GLU A 71 -6.20 -14.57 1.01
N LEU A 72 -5.09 -14.29 1.69
CA LEU A 72 -4.75 -14.93 2.96
C LEU A 72 -5.40 -14.24 4.16
N ASN A 73 -5.32 -12.92 4.24
CA ASN A 73 -5.72 -12.17 5.44
C ASN A 73 -7.24 -11.96 5.53
N SER A 74 -7.95 -11.88 4.40
CA SER A 74 -9.42 -11.75 4.41
C SER A 74 -10.13 -12.90 5.13
N LYS A 75 -9.54 -14.11 5.11
CA LYS A 75 -10.06 -15.31 5.79
C LYS A 75 -10.06 -15.17 7.31
N THR A 76 -9.14 -14.39 7.87
CA THR A 76 -8.98 -14.21 9.33
C THR A 76 -9.39 -12.83 9.82
N ALA A 77 -9.60 -11.87 8.92
CA ALA A 77 -10.03 -10.50 9.22
C ALA A 77 -11.23 -10.09 8.33
N PRO A 78 -12.40 -10.70 8.54
CA PRO A 78 -13.59 -10.43 7.71
C PRO A 78 -13.99 -8.96 7.80
N GLY A 79 -14.25 -8.34 6.65
CA GLY A 79 -14.64 -6.93 6.54
C GLY A 79 -13.49 -5.92 6.67
N LEU A 80 -12.27 -6.35 7.01
CA LEU A 80 -11.11 -5.44 7.10
C LEU A 80 -10.43 -5.24 5.74
N TYR A 81 -10.32 -6.30 4.94
CA TYR A 81 -9.77 -6.25 3.58
C TYR A 81 -10.90 -6.05 2.57
N LEU A 82 -10.93 -4.89 1.93
CA LEU A 82 -12.00 -4.48 1.00
C LEU A 82 -11.67 -4.75 -0.48
N GLY A 83 -10.44 -5.21 -0.77
CA GLY A 83 -9.94 -5.47 -2.12
C GLY A 83 -8.47 -5.82 -2.10
#